data_AF-A0A3S1LQW1-F1
#
_entry.id   AF-A0A3S1LQW1-F1
#
_cell.length_a   1.000
_cell.length_b   1.000
_cell.length_c   1.000
_cell.angle_alpha   90.00
_cell.angle_beta   90.00
_cell.angle_gamma   90.00
#
_symmetry.space_group_name_H-M   'P 1'
#
loop_
_entity.id
_entity.type
_entity.pdbx_description
1 polymer ?
#
loop_
_entity_poly.entity_id
_entity_poly.type
_entity_poly.pdbx_seq_one_letter_code
_entity_poly.pdbx_strand_id
1 'polypeptide(L)' 'MTNLSDLGPPIPGKQHGGEPADEDDNFYTCPSCGQQVDMRDLRQVIWHEQPKHKPLLSLVE' A
#
# COMPACT_ATOMS: atom_id res chain seq x y z
N MET A 1 -3.90 4.01 15.40
CA MET A 1 -4.00 3.28 14.12
C MET A 1 -4.33 4.34 13.09
N THR A 2 -3.66 4.34 11.95
CA THR A 2 -3.87 5.35 10.90
C THR A 2 -4.83 4.76 9.88
N ASN A 3 -5.87 5.50 9.46
CA ASN A 3 -6.75 5.06 8.38
C ASN A 3 -6.13 5.45 7.03
N LEU A 4 -6.35 4.63 5.99
CA LEU A 4 -5.89 4.98 4.64
C LEU A 4 -6.41 6.34 4.16
N SER A 5 -7.65 6.68 4.51
CA SER A 5 -8.26 7.97 4.17
C SER A 5 -7.60 9.16 4.86
N ASP A 6 -6.89 8.95 5.98
CA ASP A 6 -6.13 10.01 6.65
C ASP A 6 -4.89 10.44 5.85
N LEU A 7 -4.45 9.61 4.89
CA LEU A 7 -3.28 9.89 4.03
C LEU A 7 -3.61 10.80 2.84
N GLY A 8 -4.86 11.27 2.73
CA GLY A 8 -5.33 12.11 1.62
C GLY A 8 -5.91 11.30 0.45
N PRO A 9 -6.17 11.93 -0.71
CA PRO A 9 -6.77 11.26 -1.86
C PRO A 9 -5.85 10.21 -2.50
N PRO A 10 -6.39 9.17 -3.17
CA PRO A 10 -5.60 8.14 -3.83
C PRO A 10 -4.51 8.70 -4.75
N ILE A 11 -3.31 8.14 -4.64
CA ILE A 11 -2.19 8.47 -5.53
C ILE A 11 -1.91 7.22 -6.37
N PRO A 12 -2.40 7.16 -7.62
CA PRO A 12 -2.22 5.99 -8.47
C PRO A 12 -0.74 5.80 -8.83
N GLY A 13 -0.24 4.59 -8.60
CA GLY A 13 1.07 4.15 -9.05
C GLY A 13 1.09 3.91 -10.56
N LYS A 14 2.27 4.07 -11.18
CA LYS A 14 2.50 3.66 -12.56
C LYS A 14 3.23 2.33 -12.55
N GLN A 15 2.64 1.32 -13.17
CA GLN A 15 3.28 0.03 -13.34
C GLN A 15 4.46 0.13 -14.33
N HIS A 16 5.55 -0.54 -13.99
CA HIS A 16 6.73 -0.70 -14.83
C HIS A 16 6.95 -2.20 -15.09
N GLY A 17 7.22 -2.59 -16.34
CA GLY A 17 7.56 -3.98 -16.68
C GLY A 17 6.45 -4.81 -17.37
N GLY A 18 5.33 -4.19 -17.76
CA GLY A 18 4.17 -4.88 -18.33
C GLY A 18 3.06 -5.09 -17.29
N GLU A 19 1.93 -5.68 -17.68
CA GLU A 19 0.84 -6.03 -16.76
C GLU A 19 1.25 -7.16 -15.80
N PRO A 20 0.70 -7.21 -14.58
CA PRO A 20 1.00 -8.30 -13.65
C PRO A 20 0.43 -9.61 -14.20
N ALA A 21 1.06 -10.74 -13.88
CA ALA A 21 0.53 -12.03 -14.30
C ALA A 21 -0.72 -12.39 -13.49
N ASP A 22 -0.71 -12.02 -12.21
CA ASP A 22 -1.78 -12.24 -11.25
C ASP A 22 -2.09 -10.98 -10.42
N GLU A 23 -3.33 -10.82 -9.95
CA GLU A 23 -3.70 -9.65 -9.12
C GLU A 23 -2.86 -9.53 -7.84
N ASP A 24 -2.41 -10.66 -7.29
CA ASP A 24 -1.54 -10.70 -6.10
C ASP A 24 -0.16 -10.08 -6.33
N ASP A 25 0.31 -9.99 -7.58
CA ASP A 25 1.59 -9.33 -7.93
C ASP A 25 1.56 -7.81 -7.68
N ASN A 26 0.37 -7.23 -7.50
CA ASN A 26 0.22 -5.81 -7.13
C ASN A 26 0.53 -5.54 -5.65
N PHE A 27 0.70 -6.59 -4.84
CA PHE A 27 0.88 -6.46 -3.40
C PHE A 27 2.25 -6.97 -2.96
N TYR A 28 2.85 -6.29 -1.99
CA TYR A 28 3.97 -6.84 -1.22
C TYR A 28 3.63 -6.91 0.26
N THR A 29 4.22 -7.88 0.96
CA THR A 29 4.10 -7.94 2.42
C THR A 29 5.15 -7.02 3.04
N CYS A 30 4.72 -6.03 3.82
CA CYS A 30 5.64 -5.15 4.52
C CYS A 30 6.45 -5.95 5.55
N PRO A 31 7.80 -5.96 5.48
CA PRO A 31 8.62 -6.74 6.40
C PRO A 31 8.60 -6.22 7.84
N SER A 32 8.22 -4.94 8.04
CA SER A 32 8.22 -4.29 9.35
C SER A 32 6.96 -4.57 10.16
N CYS A 33 5.80 -4.69 9.52
CA CYS A 33 4.51 -4.80 10.20
C CYS A 33 3.64 -5.98 9.73
N GLY A 34 4.05 -6.69 8.66
CA GLY A 34 3.35 -7.86 8.13
C GLY A 34 2.09 -7.55 7.29
N GLN A 35 1.74 -6.28 7.10
CA GLN A 35 0.59 -5.90 6.29
C GLN A 35 0.86 -6.08 4.79
N GLN A 36 -0.13 -6.57 4.04
CA GLN A 36 -0.12 -6.47 2.57
C GLN A 36 -0.32 -5.01 2.15
N VAL A 37 0.58 -4.52 1.30
CA VAL A 37 0.62 -3.15 0.79
C VAL A 37 0.31 -3.19 -0.69
N ASP A 38 -0.73 -2.46 -1.12
CA ASP A 38 -1.04 -2.31 -2.54
C ASP A 38 -0.08 -1.31 -3.19
N MET A 39 0.73 -1.77 -4.13
CA MET A 39 1.70 -0.94 -4.86
C MET A 39 1.05 0.02 -5.86
N ARG A 40 -0.22 -0.20 -6.21
CA ARG A 40 -1.01 0.69 -7.09
C ARG A 40 -1.47 1.94 -6.37
N ASP A 41 -1.47 1.95 -5.03
CA ASP A 41 -1.77 3.13 -4.22
C ASP A 41 -0.52 3.62 -3.48
N LEU A 42 0.14 4.64 -4.04
CA LEU A 42 1.41 5.14 -3.51
C LEU A 42 1.30 5.70 -2.10
N ARG A 43 0.10 6.04 -1.61
CA ARG A 43 -0.10 6.42 -0.19
C ARG A 43 0.33 5.29 0.74
N GLN A 44 -0.01 4.05 0.40
CA GLN A 44 0.33 2.89 1.20
C GLN A 44 1.84 2.65 1.16
N VAL A 45 2.45 2.71 -0.02
CA VAL A 45 3.91 2.55 -0.18
C VAL A 45 4.66 3.61 0.63
N ILE A 46 4.34 4.89 0.42
CA ILE A 46 4.99 6.02 1.11
C ILE A 46 4.85 5.91 2.64
N TRP A 47 3.71 5.46 3.15
CA TRP A 47 3.52 5.23 4.58
C TRP A 47 4.41 4.10 5.11
N HIS A 48 4.52 2.99 4.38
CA HIS A 48 5.30 1.82 4.80
C HIS A 48 6.82 2.01 4.63
N GLU A 49 7.26 3.01 3.86
CA GLU A 49 8.65 3.46 3.84
C GLU A 49 9.06 4.26 5.09
N GLN A 50 8.10 4.74 5.90
CA GLN A 50 8.41 5.49 7.12
C GLN A 50 8.87 4.56 8.25
N PRO A 51 9.91 4.93 9.02
CA PRO A 51 10.35 4.13 10.15
C PRO A 51 9.26 4.08 11.24
N LYS A 52 9.06 2.90 11.83
CA LYS A 52 8.09 2.66 12.91
C LYS A 52 6.63 3.00 12.55
N HIS A 53 6.26 2.96 11.28
CA HIS A 53 4.86 3.04 10.87
C HIS A 53 4.05 1.94 11.56
N LYS A 54 2.74 2.18 11.70
CA LYS A 54 1.77 1.17 12.18
C LYS A 54 0.94 0.69 11.00
N PRO A 55 0.34 -0.51 11.08
CA PRO A 55 -0.61 -0.98 10.07
C PRO A 55 -1.69 0.06 9.77
N LEU A 56 -2.01 0.22 8.49
CA LEU A 56 -3.14 1.00 8.02
C LEU A 56 -4.43 0.22 8.19
N LEU A 57 -5.45 0.90 8.70
CA LEU A 57 -6.81 0.39 8.67
C LEU A 57 -7.41 0.72 7.29
N SER A 58 -7.67 -0.30 6.48
CA SER A 58 -8.58 -0.19 5.35
C SER A 58 -10.00 -0.42 5.86
N LEU A 59 -10.83 0.63 5.87
CA LEU A 59 -12.27 0.40 5.89
C LEU A 59 -12.62 -0.17 4.52
N VAL A 60 -12.88 -1.48 4.47
CA VAL A 60 -13.63 -2.06 3.36
C VAL A 60 -15.05 -1.55 3.57
N GLU A 61 -15.48 -0.58 2.76
CA GLU A 61 -16.90 -0.25 2.64
C GLU A 61 -17.58 -1.24 1.70
#